data_AF-A0A1Y4JHS4-F1
#
_entry.id   AF-A0A1Y4JHS4-F1
#
_cell.length_a   1.000
_cell.length_b   1.000
_cell.length_c   1.000
_cell.angle_alpha   90.00
_cell.angle_beta   90.00
_cell.angle_gamma   90.00
#
_symmetry.space_group_name_H-M   'P 1'
#
loop_
_entity.id
_entity.type
_entity.pdbx_description
1 polymer ?
#
loop_
_entity_poly.entity_id
_entity_poly.type
_entity_poly.pdbx_seq_one_letter_code
_entity_poly.pdbx_strand_id
1 'polypeptide(L)'
;MKTLRPLERPGAHARGYNAHSIGICYEGGLNHYGMPEDTRTEWQRHSLRVLVRTLLLDYPDAQVAGHRDLSPDLNGNGEVEPMEWTKQCPCFEVKKEKW
;
A
#
# COMPACT_ATOMS: atom_id res chain seq x y z
N MET A 1 -13.38 -4.88 8.76
CA MET A 1 -11.94 -5.13 8.55
C MET A 1 -11.63 -6.55 8.99
N LYS A 2 -10.88 -7.34 8.22
CA LYS A 2 -10.50 -8.71 8.59
C LYS A 2 -9.01 -8.76 8.90
N THR A 3 -8.64 -9.16 10.11
CA THR A 3 -7.25 -9.46 10.45
C THR A 3 -6.93 -10.85 9.93
N LEU A 4 -5.86 -10.98 9.14
CA LEU A 4 -5.44 -12.25 8.55
C LEU A 4 -4.20 -12.78 9.26
N ARG A 5 -3.01 -12.28 8.90
CA ARG A 5 -1.76 -12.66 9.57
C ARG A 5 -1.58 -11.83 10.84
N PRO A 6 -1.08 -12.41 11.95
CA PRO A 6 -0.68 -11.66 13.14
C PRO A 6 0.35 -10.59 12.78
N LEU A 7 0.27 -9.41 13.42
CA LEU A 7 1.15 -8.26 13.12
C LEU A 7 2.62 -8.57 13.41
N GLU A 8 2.89 -9.45 14.37
CA GLU A 8 4.22 -9.82 14.84
C GLU A 8 4.91 -10.83 13.91
N ARG A 9 4.20 -11.36 12.91
CA ARG A 9 4.74 -12.37 11.98
C ARG A 9 4.99 -11.75 10.60
N PRO A 10 6.19 -11.93 10.02
CA PRO A 10 6.51 -11.45 8.68
C PRO A 10 5.45 -11.87 7.65
N GLY A 11 5.05 -10.93 6.81
CA GLY A 11 4.09 -11.12 5.72
C GLY A 11 4.69 -11.76 4.46
N ALA A 12 3.90 -11.76 3.38
CA ALA A 12 4.36 -12.11 2.04
C ALA A 12 3.70 -11.16 1.02
N HIS A 13 3.69 -9.87 1.32
CA HIS A 13 2.98 -8.82 0.59
C HIS A 13 3.87 -7.97 -0.30
N ALA A 14 5.13 -7.70 0.09
CA ALA A 14 6.07 -6.88 -0.67
C ALA A 14 7.50 -7.45 -0.55
N ARG A 15 8.04 -7.96 -1.66
CA ARG A 15 9.40 -8.53 -1.71
C ARG A 15 10.43 -7.50 -1.25
N GLY A 16 11.31 -7.89 -0.32
CA GLY A 16 12.30 -7.00 0.30
C GLY A 16 11.80 -6.26 1.55
N TYR A 17 10.47 -6.16 1.75
CA TYR A 17 9.88 -5.38 2.84
C TYR A 17 9.08 -6.23 3.84
N ASN A 18 8.79 -7.49 3.51
CA ASN A 18 7.94 -8.39 4.31
C ASN A 18 8.26 -8.53 5.81
N ALA A 19 9.54 -8.44 6.18
CA ALA A 19 10.01 -8.64 7.55
C ALA A 19 9.81 -7.42 8.46
N HIS A 20 9.70 -6.23 7.87
CA HIS A 20 9.70 -4.96 8.60
C HIS A 20 8.56 -4.03 8.14
N SER A 21 7.48 -4.59 7.63
CA SER A 21 6.31 -3.82 7.21
C SER A 21 5.02 -4.59 7.41
N ILE A 22 3.93 -3.85 7.59
CA ILE A 22 2.57 -4.37 7.69
C ILE A 22 1.89 -4.19 6.33
N GLY A 23 1.42 -5.30 5.73
CA GLY A 23 0.67 -5.27 4.48
C GLY A 23 -0.82 -5.05 4.72
N ILE A 24 -1.38 -3.99 4.12
CA ILE A 24 -2.83 -3.73 4.13
C ILE A 24 -3.36 -3.89 2.70
N CYS A 25 -4.40 -4.72 2.55
CA CYS A 25 -5.07 -4.93 1.27
C CYS A 25 -6.48 -4.35 1.31
N TYR A 26 -6.91 -3.74 0.21
CA TYR A 26 -8.32 -3.46 -0.05
C TYR A 26 -8.79 -4.33 -1.24
N GLU A 27 -10.04 -4.75 -1.20
CA GLU A 27 -10.65 -5.51 -2.29
C GLU A 27 -10.99 -4.59 -3.47
N GLY A 28 -10.48 -4.91 -4.65
CA GLY A 28 -10.64 -4.12 -5.88
C GLY A 28 -9.29 -3.85 -6.57
N GLY A 29 -9.22 -2.73 -7.25
CA GLY A 29 -8.04 -2.23 -7.96
C GLY A 29 -8.09 -2.38 -9.48
N LEU A 30 -9.14 -2.98 -10.03
CA LEU A 30 -9.34 -3.14 -11.49
C LEU A 30 -10.75 -2.70 -11.89
N ASN A 31 -10.88 -2.04 -13.04
CA ASN A 31 -12.18 -1.70 -13.63
C ASN A 31 -12.78 -2.89 -14.42
N HIS A 32 -13.94 -2.69 -15.04
CA HIS A 32 -14.64 -3.75 -15.81
C HIS A 32 -13.81 -4.33 -16.97
N TYR A 33 -12.84 -3.58 -17.49
CA TYR A 33 -11.93 -4.03 -18.55
C TYR A 33 -10.65 -4.71 -18.00
N GLY A 34 -10.55 -4.90 -16.69
CA GLY A 34 -9.34 -5.44 -16.05
C GLY A 34 -8.18 -4.44 -15.99
N MET A 35 -8.44 -3.14 -16.22
CA MET A 35 -7.41 -2.10 -16.16
C MET A 35 -7.28 -1.55 -14.73
N PRO A 36 -6.07 -1.22 -14.26
CA PRO A 36 -5.85 -0.65 -12.93
C PRO A 36 -6.67 0.62 -12.68
N GLU A 37 -7.45 0.64 -11.60
CA GLU A 37 -8.30 1.76 -11.21
C GLU A 37 -8.55 1.78 -9.70
N ASP A 38 -8.59 2.97 -9.09
CA ASP A 38 -9.02 3.14 -7.69
C ASP A 38 -10.53 2.89 -7.56
N THR A 39 -10.88 1.64 -7.31
CA THR A 39 -12.25 1.16 -7.13
C THR A 39 -12.65 1.09 -5.65
N ARG A 40 -11.87 1.70 -4.74
CA ARG A 40 -12.23 1.73 -3.33
C ARG A 40 -13.57 2.43 -3.12
N THR A 41 -14.48 1.73 -2.45
CA THR A 41 -15.72 2.33 -1.92
C THR A 41 -15.41 3.38 -0.85
N GLU A 42 -16.36 4.29 -0.62
CA GLU A 42 -16.26 5.28 0.46
C GLU A 42 -15.99 4.64 1.83
N TRP A 43 -16.64 3.51 2.12
CA TRP A 43 -16.47 2.75 3.36
C TRP A 43 -15.09 2.11 3.47
N GLN A 44 -14.55 1.59 2.37
CA GLN A 44 -13.17 1.09 2.34
C GLN A 44 -12.17 2.22 2.56
N ARG A 45 -12.34 3.38 1.92
CA ARG A 45 -11.46 4.54 2.12
C ARG A 45 -11.48 5.01 3.58
N HIS A 46 -12.67 5.13 4.17
CA HIS A 46 -12.84 5.49 5.58
C HIS A 46 -12.16 4.47 6.50
N SER A 47 -12.46 3.18 6.33
CA SER A 47 -11.88 2.11 7.14
C SER A 47 -10.36 2.05 7.03
N LEU A 48 -9.83 2.26 5.83
CA LEU A 48 -8.39 2.27 5.57
C LEU A 48 -7.72 3.44 6.28
N ARG A 49 -8.31 4.64 6.25
CA ARG A 49 -7.78 5.80 6.98
C ARG A 49 -7.76 5.56 8.49
N VAL A 50 -8.87 5.08 9.06
CA VAL A 50 -8.93 4.77 10.51
C VAL A 50 -7.86 3.75 10.89
N LEU A 51 -7.73 2.67 10.11
CA LEU A 51 -6.70 1.65 10.35
C LEU A 51 -5.28 2.23 10.30
N VAL A 52 -4.97 2.98 9.24
CA VAL A 52 -3.63 3.56 9.08
C VAL A 52 -3.33 4.53 10.22
N ARG A 53 -4.30 5.36 10.66
CA ARG A 53 -4.12 6.22 11.85
C ARG A 53 -3.79 5.42 13.09
N THR A 54 -4.55 4.36 13.36
CA THR A 54 -4.32 3.52 14.55
C THR A 54 -2.92 2.91 14.50
N LEU A 55 -2.49 2.39 13.35
CA LEU A 55 -1.15 1.84 13.20
C LEU A 55 -0.05 2.90 13.35
N LEU A 56 -0.27 4.13 12.87
CA LEU A 56 0.69 5.22 13.05
C LEU A 56 0.76 5.71 14.51
N LEU A 57 -0.30 5.54 15.31
CA LEU A 57 -0.22 5.79 16.75
C LEU A 57 0.63 4.75 17.46
N ASP A 58 0.52 3.48 17.06
CA ASP A 58 1.30 2.37 17.63
C ASP A 58 2.76 2.36 17.12
N TYR A 59 2.98 2.84 15.89
CA TYR A 59 4.28 2.89 15.20
C TYR A 59 4.55 4.29 14.62
N PRO A 60 4.91 5.28 15.46
CA PRO A 60 4.99 6.69 15.05
C PRO A 60 6.05 7.00 13.99
N ASP A 61 7.11 6.18 13.91
CA ASP A 61 8.19 6.34 12.92
C ASP A 61 7.89 5.62 11.58
N ALA A 62 6.75 4.93 11.47
CA ALA A 62 6.40 4.18 10.27
C ALA A 62 6.01 5.11 9.12
N GLN A 63 6.38 4.71 7.90
CA GLN A 63 5.99 5.40 6.67
C GLN A 63 4.86 4.65 5.97
N VAL A 64 3.92 5.40 5.40
CA VAL A 64 2.82 4.85 4.59
C VAL A 64 3.20 4.94 3.11
N ALA A 65 3.34 3.79 2.46
CA ALA A 65 3.74 3.69 1.06
C ALA A 65 2.79 2.81 0.25
N GLY A 66 2.64 3.11 -1.04
CA GLY A 66 1.99 2.21 -1.99
C GLY A 66 2.94 1.10 -2.41
N HIS A 67 2.40 -0.06 -2.78
CA HIS A 67 3.23 -1.19 -3.21
C HIS A 67 4.04 -0.87 -4.49
N ARG A 68 3.50 -0.02 -5.36
CA ARG A 68 4.16 0.62 -6.50
C ARG A 68 5.42 1.36 -6.09
N ASP A 69 5.35 2.13 -5.00
CA ASP A 69 6.40 3.02 -4.53
C ASP A 69 7.60 2.24 -3.96
N LEU A 70 7.44 0.92 -3.79
CA LEU A 70 8.47 -0.03 -3.36
C LEU A 70 9.08 -0.80 -4.54
N SER A 71 8.84 -0.36 -5.78
CA SER A 71 9.53 -0.92 -6.94
C SER A 71 11.02 -0.58 -6.89
N PRO A 72 11.91 -1.38 -7.51
CA PRO A 72 13.32 -1.04 -7.59
C PRO A 72 13.52 0.28 -8.32
N ASP A 73 14.33 1.17 -7.74
CA ASP A 73 14.89 2.33 -8.42
C ASP A 73 15.98 1.82 -9.38
N LEU A 74 15.73 1.94 -10.68
CA LEU A 74 16.58 1.38 -11.75
C LEU A 74 17.65 2.37 -12.18
N ASN A 75 17.39 3.67 -12.04
CA ASN A 75 18.31 4.73 -12.46
C ASN A 75 19.15 5.31 -11.29
N GLY A 76 18.80 4.99 -10.04
CA GLY A 76 19.53 5.34 -8.83
C GLY A 76 19.31 6.79 -8.36
N ASN A 77 18.25 7.46 -8.80
CA ASN A 77 17.98 8.86 -8.46
C ASN A 77 17.22 9.04 -7.12
N GLY A 78 16.79 7.94 -6.48
CA GLY A 78 16.05 7.94 -5.22
C GLY A 78 14.53 8.11 -5.36
N GLU A 79 14.01 8.20 -6.58
CA GLU A 79 12.59 8.34 -6.88
C GLU A 79 12.10 7.22 -7.80
N VAL A 80 11.07 6.49 -7.36
CA VAL A 80 10.48 5.41 -8.17
C VAL A 80 9.50 5.99 -9.19
N GLU A 81 9.94 6.10 -10.43
CA GLU A 81 9.19 6.72 -11.54
C GLU A 81 8.23 5.74 -12.24
N PRO A 82 7.20 6.21 -12.97
CA PRO A 82 6.25 5.35 -13.68
C PRO A 82 6.86 4.29 -14.59
N MET A 83 8.02 4.58 -15.18
CA MET A 83 8.74 3.66 -16.05
C MET A 83 9.39 2.49 -15.28
N GLU A 84 9.61 2.65 -13.97
CA GLU A 84 10.27 1.69 -13.08
C GLU A 84 9.25 0.85 -12.29
N TRP A 85 7.96 1.20 -12.37
CA TRP A 85 6.91 0.52 -11.64
C TRP A 85 6.79 -0.92 -12.07
N THR A 86 7.07 -1.84 -11.16
CA THR A 86 6.86 -3.27 -11.38
C THR A 86 5.36 -3.63 -11.33
N LYS A 87 4.54 -2.76 -10.73
CA LYS A 87 3.10 -2.98 -10.52
C LYS A 87 2.36 -1.66 -10.35
N GLN A 88 1.06 -1.69 -10.64
CA GLN A 88 0.17 -0.54 -10.47
C GLN A 88 -0.53 -0.50 -9.11
N CYS A 89 -0.42 -1.55 -8.28
CA CYS A 89 -0.96 -1.58 -6.92
C CYS A 89 -0.35 -0.44 -6.08
N PRO A 90 -1.13 0.36 -5.35
CA PRO A 90 -2.52 0.13 -4.96
C PRO A 90 -3.57 0.79 -5.87
N CYS A 91 -3.20 1.16 -7.09
CA CYS A 91 -4.07 1.80 -8.11
C CYS A 91 -4.55 3.21 -7.74
N PHE A 92 -3.97 3.81 -6.70
CA PHE A 92 -4.12 5.23 -6.32
C PHE A 92 -2.81 5.80 -5.75
N GLU A 93 -2.76 7.12 -5.57
CA GLU A 93 -1.60 7.85 -5.03
C GLU A 93 -1.63 7.89 -3.49
N VAL A 94 -0.82 7.06 -2.83
CA VAL A 94 -0.78 6.96 -1.36
C VAL A 94 -0.30 8.26 -0.72
N LYS A 95 0.69 8.93 -1.33
CA LYS A 95 1.23 10.21 -0.85
C LYS A 95 0.21 11.36 -0.87
N LYS A 96 -0.87 11.25 -1.66
CA LYS A 96 -1.93 12.26 -1.74
C LYS A 96 -3.08 12.02 -0.75
N GLU A 97 -3.09 10.86 -0.08
CA GLU A 97 -4.11 10.56 0.93
C GLU A 97 -3.86 11.32 2.23
N LYS A 98 -4.95 11.70 2.89
CA LYS A 98 -4.91 12.24 4.25
C LYS A 98 -5.06 11.08 5.21
N TRP A 99 -3.93 10.66 5.76
CA TRP A 99 -3.88 9.59 6.75
C TRP A 99 -4.44 10.05 8.07
#